data_AF-A0A351F5E0-F1
#
_entry.id   AF-A0A351F5E0-F1
#
_cell.length_a   1.000
_cell.length_b   1.000
_cell.length_c   1.000
_cell.angle_alpha   90.00
_cell.angle_beta   90.00
_cell.angle_gamma   90.00
#
_symmetry.space_group_name_H-M   'P 1'
#
loop_
_entity.id
_entity.type
_entity.pdbx_description
1 polymer ?
#
loop_
_entity_poly.entity_id
_entity_poly.type
_entity_poly.pdbx_seq_one_letter_code
_entity_poly.pdbx_strand_id
1 'polypeptide(L)'
;MNEKGKSIWGVISDILLIIIIIIAIIITVMTFTSKNSDMGIGNVLGYTPFAVQSDSMDSGEPSGFGSGDLIISKEVKDPETLKVGDVITYSTVIESDKPGKKIRGYNTHRIIDIERAADNSVYAFVTMGDAVGMEDAVNVLPDEVIAKQVNSGIDENGKKLTGMKIANFGSALNFLQSRTGFMICIIIPLALFFIWQIYKLISMFMTAKAESLAGNIDEESKQRVIEEYLAQQKKEQEESDKENKEDK
;
A
#
# COMPACT_ATOMS: atom_id res chain seq x y z
N MET A 1 -12.36 -33.27 18.60
CA MET A 1 -11.63 -32.32 17.73
C MET A 1 -12.56 -31.15 17.48
N ASN A 2 -12.38 -30.04 18.22
CA ASN A 2 -13.19 -28.85 17.99
C ASN A 2 -12.53 -28.04 16.89
N GLU A 3 -13.06 -28.14 15.67
CA GLU A 3 -12.84 -27.11 14.65
C GLU A 3 -13.43 -25.81 15.18
N LYS A 4 -12.61 -25.02 15.89
CA LYS A 4 -12.88 -23.61 16.12
C LYS A 4 -12.84 -22.96 14.74
N GLY A 5 -14.00 -22.83 14.11
CA GLY A 5 -14.16 -22.01 12.91
C GLY A 5 -13.42 -20.69 13.15
N LYS A 6 -12.57 -20.30 12.19
CA LYS A 6 -11.77 -19.07 12.30
C LYS A 6 -12.69 -17.98 12.83
N SER A 7 -12.32 -17.40 13.98
CA SER A 7 -13.01 -16.23 14.53
C SER A 7 -13.28 -15.26 13.38
N ILE A 8 -14.47 -14.67 13.30
CA ILE A 8 -14.82 -13.67 12.28
C ILE A 8 -13.73 -12.59 12.19
N TRP A 9 -13.08 -12.28 13.33
CA TRP A 9 -11.92 -11.39 13.40
C TRP A 9 -10.66 -11.93 12.68
N GLY A 10 -10.40 -13.23 12.76
CA GLY A 10 -9.31 -13.87 12.00
C GLY A 10 -9.53 -13.83 10.49
N VAL A 11 -10.78 -14.01 10.04
CA VAL A 11 -11.13 -13.87 8.61
C VAL A 11 -10.96 -12.42 8.15
N ILE A 12 -11.42 -11.44 8.94
CA ILE A 12 -11.24 -10.01 8.65
C ILE A 12 -9.74 -9.65 8.60
N SER A 13 -8.94 -10.19 9.53
CA SER A 13 -7.49 -9.96 9.55
C SER A 13 -6.79 -10.56 8.33
N ASP A 14 -7.18 -11.76 7.90
CA ASP A 14 -6.64 -12.41 6.69
C ASP A 14 -7.00 -11.59 5.44
N ILE A 15 -8.25 -11.10 5.35
CA ILE A 15 -8.70 -10.22 4.25
C ILE A 15 -7.92 -8.90 4.24
N LEU A 16 -7.71 -8.28 5.40
CA LEU A 16 -6.95 -7.04 5.49
C LEU A 16 -5.49 -7.24 5.08
N LEU A 17 -4.88 -8.36 5.48
CA LEU A 17 -3.51 -8.70 5.11
C LEU A 17 -3.37 -8.95 3.60
N ILE A 18 -4.33 -9.63 2.95
CA ILE A 18 -4.27 -9.83 1.51
C ILE A 18 -4.45 -8.52 0.74
N ILE A 19 -5.28 -7.60 1.23
CA ILE A 19 -5.40 -6.25 0.66
C ILE A 19 -4.06 -5.51 0.74
N ILE A 20 -3.37 -5.56 1.89
CA ILE A 20 -2.05 -4.93 2.05
C ILE A 20 -1.03 -5.51 1.08
N ILE A 21 -1.01 -6.84 0.89
CA ILE A 21 -0.11 -7.49 -0.07
C ILE A 21 -0.40 -7.03 -1.50
N ILE A 22 -1.68 -6.96 -1.89
CA ILE A 22 -2.07 -6.47 -3.23
C ILE A 22 -1.59 -5.03 -3.43
N ILE A 23 -1.79 -4.16 -2.45
CA ILE A 23 -1.30 -2.76 -2.49
C ILE A 23 0.23 -2.73 -2.63
N ALA A 24 0.96 -3.55 -1.88
CA ALA A 24 2.42 -3.62 -1.97
C ALA A 24 2.89 -4.08 -3.36
N ILE A 25 2.23 -5.06 -3.97
CA ILE A 25 2.52 -5.49 -5.34
C ILE A 25 2.26 -4.34 -6.32
N ILE A 26 1.13 -3.65 -6.21
CA ILE A 26 0.78 -2.49 -7.05
C ILE A 26 1.85 -1.41 -6.95
N ILE A 27 2.26 -1.02 -5.73
CA ILE A 27 3.31 -0.01 -5.50
C ILE A 27 4.66 -0.46 -6.08
N THR A 28 4.96 -1.75 -5.95
CA THR A 28 6.19 -2.33 -6.52
C THR A 28 6.19 -2.22 -8.03
N VAL A 29 5.09 -2.62 -8.69
CA VAL A 29 4.92 -2.48 -10.15
C VAL A 29 5.04 -1.01 -10.56
N MET A 30 4.36 -0.08 -9.87
CA MET A 30 4.48 1.36 -10.10
C MET A 30 5.93 1.83 -10.01
N THR A 31 6.66 1.40 -8.98
CA THR A 31 8.06 1.82 -8.78
C THR A 31 8.98 1.32 -9.90
N PHE A 32 8.75 0.11 -10.41
CA PHE A 32 9.50 -0.41 -11.55
C PHE A 32 9.14 0.29 -12.85
N THR A 33 7.87 0.63 -13.07
CA THR A 33 7.45 1.33 -14.28
C THR A 33 7.89 2.79 -14.29
N SER A 34 7.88 3.49 -13.15
CA SER A 34 8.44 4.85 -13.05
C SER A 34 9.88 4.93 -13.56
N LYS A 35 10.70 3.92 -13.25
CA LYS A 35 12.12 3.88 -13.65
C LYS A 35 12.33 3.65 -15.15
N ASN A 36 11.35 3.03 -15.81
CA ASN A 36 11.43 2.67 -17.23
C ASN A 36 10.60 3.59 -18.13
N SER A 37 9.76 4.46 -17.56
CA SER A 37 9.06 5.52 -18.30
C SER A 37 9.99 6.72 -18.49
N ASP A 38 10.08 7.26 -19.71
CA ASP A 38 10.88 8.46 -20.03
C ASP A 38 10.50 9.68 -19.15
N MET A 39 9.31 9.66 -18.54
CA MET A 39 8.76 10.73 -17.72
C MET A 39 8.75 10.44 -16.20
N GLY A 40 9.30 9.30 -15.75
CA GLY A 40 9.48 9.04 -14.32
C GLY A 40 8.20 8.71 -13.53
N ILE A 41 7.10 8.37 -14.20
CA ILE A 41 5.77 8.23 -13.57
C ILE A 41 5.39 6.76 -13.48
N GLY A 42 5.00 6.33 -12.28
CA GLY A 42 4.55 4.96 -12.04
C GLY A 42 3.19 4.73 -12.69
N ASN A 43 3.12 3.77 -13.60
CA ASN A 43 1.88 3.32 -14.20
C ASN A 43 1.58 1.87 -13.81
N VAL A 44 0.30 1.55 -13.68
CA VAL A 44 -0.20 0.17 -13.59
C VAL A 44 -1.15 -0.01 -14.74
N LEU A 45 -0.74 -0.83 -15.72
CA LEU A 45 -1.51 -1.06 -16.95
C LEU A 45 -1.83 0.25 -17.71
N GLY A 46 -0.95 1.25 -17.63
CA GLY A 46 -1.15 2.56 -18.24
C GLY A 46 -2.00 3.54 -17.43
N TYR A 47 -2.42 3.18 -16.21
CA TYR A 47 -3.13 4.08 -15.30
C TYR A 47 -2.19 4.62 -14.21
N THR A 48 -2.29 5.91 -13.95
CA THR A 48 -1.53 6.62 -12.93
C THR A 48 -2.48 7.40 -12.03
N PRO A 49 -2.40 7.21 -10.70
CA PRO A 49 -3.08 8.06 -9.75
C PRO A 49 -2.30 9.37 -9.53
N PHE A 50 -2.98 10.51 -9.61
CA PHE A 50 -2.43 11.82 -9.26
C PHE A 50 -3.19 12.38 -8.06
N ALA A 51 -2.44 12.83 -7.03
CA ALA A 51 -3.02 13.56 -5.90
C ALA A 51 -3.09 15.05 -6.25
N VAL A 52 -4.30 15.60 -6.24
CA VAL A 52 -4.56 16.99 -6.61
C VAL A 52 -4.04 17.91 -5.50
N GLN A 53 -3.29 18.94 -5.89
CA GLN A 53 -2.63 19.86 -4.95
C GLN A 53 -3.28 21.25 -4.90
N SER A 54 -4.07 21.62 -5.90
CA SER A 54 -4.70 22.94 -6.03
C SER A 54 -6.17 22.83 -6.41
N ASP A 55 -6.90 23.92 -6.20
CA ASP A 55 -8.34 24.03 -6.50
C ASP A 55 -8.61 24.61 -7.90
N SER A 56 -7.63 24.62 -8.82
CA SER A 56 -7.82 25.22 -10.15
C SER A 56 -8.87 24.51 -11.01
N MET A 57 -9.19 23.27 -10.67
CA MET A 57 -10.25 22.46 -11.29
C MET A 57 -11.52 22.39 -10.43
N ASP A 58 -11.55 23.00 -9.26
CA ASP A 58 -12.71 23.03 -8.37
C ASP A 58 -13.65 24.19 -8.73
N SER A 59 -14.45 23.96 -9.77
CA SER A 59 -15.47 24.92 -10.24
C SER A 59 -16.72 24.97 -9.35
N GLY A 60 -16.79 24.17 -8.28
CA GLY A 60 -18.04 23.96 -7.52
C GLY A 60 -19.09 23.12 -8.26
N GLU A 61 -18.83 22.74 -9.50
CA GLU A 61 -19.66 21.84 -10.30
C GLU A 61 -19.33 20.37 -10.02
N PRO A 62 -20.25 19.43 -10.30
CA PRO A 62 -19.95 18.00 -10.20
C PRO A 62 -18.76 17.58 -11.05
N SER A 63 -18.48 18.33 -12.13
CA SER A 63 -17.35 18.18 -13.05
C SER A 63 -15.99 18.56 -12.47
N GLY A 64 -15.96 19.19 -11.29
CA GLY A 64 -14.76 19.72 -10.67
C GLY A 64 -14.10 18.76 -9.67
N PHE A 65 -12.82 18.99 -9.41
CA PHE A 65 -12.05 18.33 -8.37
C PHE A 65 -11.05 19.31 -7.77
N GLY A 66 -10.84 19.20 -6.47
CA GLY A 66 -10.02 20.14 -5.70
C GLY A 66 -8.87 19.46 -4.99
N SER A 67 -8.11 20.27 -4.27
CA SER A 67 -6.99 19.84 -3.44
C SER A 67 -7.42 18.73 -2.49
N GLY A 68 -6.64 17.65 -2.46
CA GLY A 68 -6.95 16.48 -1.64
C GLY A 68 -7.74 15.37 -2.33
N ASP A 69 -8.27 15.60 -3.54
CA ASP A 69 -8.83 14.52 -4.36
C ASP A 69 -7.71 13.68 -5.00
N LEU A 70 -8.00 12.41 -5.29
CA LEU A 70 -7.16 11.56 -6.14
C LEU A 70 -7.84 11.38 -7.49
N ILE A 71 -7.16 11.74 -8.57
CA ILE A 71 -7.63 11.51 -9.94
C ILE A 71 -6.90 10.32 -10.55
N ILE A 72 -7.60 9.55 -11.38
CA ILE A 72 -7.00 8.45 -12.13
C ILE A 72 -6.89 8.88 -13.60
N SER A 73 -5.67 8.90 -14.10
CA SER A 73 -5.38 9.27 -15.48
C SER A 73 -4.74 8.10 -16.23
N LYS A 74 -5.02 8.01 -17.52
CA LYS A 74 -4.46 7.02 -18.43
C LYS A 74 -3.41 7.66 -19.31
N GLU A 75 -2.26 7.01 -19.43
CA GLU A 75 -1.16 7.40 -20.29
C GLU A 75 -1.62 7.65 -21.73
N VAL A 76 -1.19 8.78 -22.30
CA VAL A 76 -1.49 9.16 -23.68
C VAL A 76 -0.28 8.83 -24.54
N LYS A 77 -0.43 7.85 -25.44
CA LYS A 77 0.63 7.48 -26.39
C LYS A 77 0.57 8.27 -27.69
N ASP A 78 -0.61 8.73 -28.05
CA ASP A 78 -0.88 9.47 -29.27
C ASP A 78 -1.74 10.70 -28.94
N PRO A 79 -1.14 11.90 -28.89
CA PRO A 79 -1.84 13.15 -28.62
C PRO A 79 -2.94 13.48 -29.64
N GLU A 80 -2.90 12.94 -30.86
CA GLU A 80 -3.95 13.15 -31.88
C GLU A 80 -5.32 12.61 -31.43
N THR A 81 -5.33 11.67 -30.49
CA THR A 81 -6.57 11.08 -29.95
C THR A 81 -7.32 12.00 -28.99
N LEU A 82 -6.69 13.08 -28.54
CA LEU A 82 -7.26 14.02 -27.59
C LEU A 82 -8.28 14.94 -28.25
N LYS A 83 -9.30 15.31 -27.48
CA LYS A 83 -10.41 16.13 -27.94
C LYS A 83 -10.66 17.31 -27.00
N VAL A 84 -11.27 18.35 -27.55
CA VAL A 84 -11.83 19.45 -26.76
C VAL A 84 -12.76 18.88 -25.69
N GLY A 85 -12.56 19.33 -24.44
CA GLY A 85 -13.28 18.84 -23.27
C GLY A 85 -12.54 17.79 -22.45
N ASP A 86 -11.51 17.15 -22.99
CA ASP A 86 -10.69 16.20 -22.23
C ASP A 86 -9.89 16.93 -21.15
N VAL A 87 -9.70 16.28 -20.00
CA VAL A 87 -8.82 16.77 -18.95
C VAL A 87 -7.48 16.05 -19.08
N ILE A 88 -6.41 16.82 -19.27
CA ILE A 88 -5.07 16.30 -19.48
C ILE A 88 -4.12 16.73 -18.38
N THR A 89 -3.22 15.84 -18.00
CA THR A 89 -2.07 16.10 -17.15
C THR A 89 -0.84 16.26 -18.03
N TYR A 90 -0.14 17.38 -17.89
CA TYR A 90 1.04 17.72 -18.69
C TYR A 90 2.18 18.22 -17.81
N SER A 91 3.40 18.13 -18.32
CA SER A 91 4.58 18.65 -17.62
C SER A 91 4.69 20.15 -17.83
N THR A 92 4.87 20.91 -16.74
CA THR A 92 5.13 22.35 -16.84
C THR A 92 6.08 22.80 -15.74
N VAL A 93 6.54 24.04 -15.83
CA VAL A 93 7.42 24.65 -14.84
C VAL A 93 6.55 25.34 -13.79
N ILE A 94 6.45 24.72 -12.61
CA ILE A 94 5.71 25.27 -11.47
C ILE A 94 6.67 25.92 -10.47
N GLU A 95 6.17 26.90 -9.73
CA GLU A 95 6.90 27.47 -8.60
C GLU A 95 6.86 26.46 -7.43
N SER A 96 8.04 26.15 -6.88
CA SER A 96 8.16 25.29 -5.70
C SER A 96 7.66 26.01 -4.45
N ASP A 97 7.38 25.26 -3.38
CA ASP A 97 7.15 25.77 -2.02
C ASP A 97 8.22 26.76 -1.50
N LYS A 98 9.40 26.81 -2.16
CA LYS A 98 10.42 27.83 -1.93
C LYS A 98 10.29 28.93 -2.98
N PRO A 99 10.01 30.19 -2.57
CA PRO A 99 9.84 31.30 -3.50
C PRO A 99 11.09 31.46 -4.39
N GLY A 100 10.87 31.60 -5.70
CA GLY A 100 11.93 31.77 -6.70
C GLY A 100 12.60 30.48 -7.19
N LYS A 101 12.21 29.30 -6.70
CA LYS A 101 12.69 28.02 -7.25
C LYS A 101 11.65 27.41 -8.18
N LYS A 102 11.91 27.50 -9.49
CA LYS A 102 11.13 26.80 -10.51
C LYS A 102 11.51 25.33 -10.56
N ILE A 103 10.54 24.44 -10.43
CA ILE A 103 10.71 23.00 -10.57
C ILE A 103 9.82 22.48 -11.69
N ARG A 104 10.28 21.45 -12.39
CA ARG A 104 9.42 20.72 -13.33
C ARG A 104 8.39 19.96 -12.51
N GLY A 105 7.12 20.29 -12.73
CA GLY A 105 5.98 19.67 -12.08
C GLY A 105 4.94 19.24 -13.09
N TYR A 106 3.78 18.86 -12.58
CA TYR A 106 2.65 18.42 -13.37
C TYR A 106 1.48 19.34 -13.10
N ASN A 107 0.82 19.77 -14.17
CA ASN A 107 -0.43 20.50 -14.09
C ASN A 107 -1.53 19.71 -14.79
N THR A 108 -2.79 19.88 -14.37
CA THR A 108 -3.92 19.15 -14.93
C THR A 108 -5.06 20.09 -15.23
N HIS A 109 -5.33 20.35 -16.51
CA HIS A 109 -6.36 21.28 -16.96
C HIS A 109 -7.18 20.69 -18.13
N ARG A 110 -8.32 21.33 -18.43
CA ARG A 110 -9.21 20.89 -19.52
C ARG A 110 -8.80 21.53 -20.83
N ILE A 111 -8.78 20.74 -21.92
CA ILE A 111 -8.58 21.24 -23.28
C ILE A 111 -9.83 22.02 -23.68
N ILE A 112 -9.65 23.29 -24.04
CA ILE A 112 -10.71 24.15 -24.57
C ILE A 112 -10.62 24.33 -26.08
N ASP A 113 -9.41 24.22 -26.63
CA ASP A 113 -9.17 24.27 -28.07
C ASP A 113 -7.92 23.46 -28.47
N ILE A 114 -7.84 23.09 -29.75
CA ILE A 114 -6.72 22.35 -30.32
C ILE A 114 -6.22 23.11 -31.55
N GLU A 115 -5.02 23.67 -31.44
CA GLU A 115 -4.35 24.31 -32.57
C GLU A 115 -3.79 23.22 -33.49
N ARG A 116 -4.16 23.27 -34.77
CA ARG A 116 -3.66 22.34 -35.79
C ARG A 116 -2.73 23.05 -36.76
N ALA A 117 -1.66 22.34 -37.15
CA ALA A 117 -0.75 22.78 -38.20
C ALA A 117 -1.39 22.68 -39.60
N ALA A 118 -0.70 23.19 -40.61
CA ALA A 118 -1.18 23.21 -42.00
C ALA A 118 -1.42 21.80 -42.59
N ASP A 119 -0.76 20.77 -42.05
CA ASP A 119 -0.94 19.36 -42.41
C ASP A 119 -2.04 18.66 -41.58
N ASN A 120 -2.81 19.43 -40.81
CA ASN A 120 -3.86 18.98 -39.90
C ASN A 120 -3.37 18.16 -38.69
N SER A 121 -2.06 18.08 -38.44
CA SER A 121 -1.52 17.54 -37.18
C SER A 121 -1.77 18.48 -36.00
N VAL A 122 -1.86 17.95 -34.79
CA VAL A 122 -1.96 18.73 -33.55
C VAL A 122 -0.65 19.47 -33.32
N TYR A 123 -0.72 20.80 -33.32
CA TYR A 123 0.40 21.68 -33.02
C TYR A 123 0.50 21.98 -31.53
N ALA A 124 -0.62 22.34 -30.90
CA ALA A 124 -0.68 22.67 -29.48
C ALA A 124 -2.09 22.51 -28.92
N PHE A 125 -2.19 22.36 -27.60
CA PHE A 125 -3.46 22.34 -26.87
C PHE A 125 -3.60 23.63 -26.07
N VAL A 126 -4.76 24.27 -26.19
CA VAL A 126 -5.15 25.39 -25.34
C VAL A 126 -5.90 24.82 -24.14
N THR A 127 -5.38 25.04 -22.94
CA THR A 127 -5.92 24.48 -21.70
C THR A 127 -6.40 25.54 -20.72
N MET A 128 -7.36 25.18 -19.88
CA MET A 128 -7.94 26.07 -18.88
C MET A 128 -8.33 25.28 -17.62
N GLY A 129 -8.05 25.87 -16.45
CA GLY A 129 -8.57 25.40 -15.18
C GLY A 129 -10.07 25.68 -15.06
N ASP A 130 -10.86 24.66 -14.67
CA ASP A 130 -12.32 24.77 -14.61
C ASP A 130 -12.81 25.84 -13.61
N ALA A 131 -12.02 26.17 -12.57
CA ALA A 131 -12.41 27.12 -11.51
C ALA A 131 -12.22 28.60 -11.88
N VAL A 132 -11.13 28.94 -12.59
CA VAL A 132 -10.74 30.33 -12.86
C VAL A 132 -11.34 30.84 -14.17
N GLY A 133 -11.66 29.95 -15.11
CA GLY A 133 -12.25 30.33 -16.40
C GLY A 133 -11.34 31.20 -17.26
N MET A 134 -10.02 31.14 -17.03
CA MET A 134 -9.00 31.85 -17.80
C MET A 134 -8.05 30.85 -18.44
N GLU A 135 -7.76 31.05 -19.72
CA GLU A 135 -6.82 30.23 -20.48
C GLU A 135 -5.42 30.29 -19.87
N ASP A 136 -4.72 29.17 -19.93
CA ASP A 136 -3.32 29.12 -19.52
C ASP A 136 -2.48 30.02 -20.45
N ALA A 137 -1.55 30.78 -19.88
CA ALA A 137 -0.71 31.70 -20.66
C ALA A 137 0.24 31.02 -21.65
N VAL A 138 0.41 29.70 -21.54
CA VAL A 138 1.29 28.89 -22.37
C VAL A 138 0.51 27.68 -22.85
N ASN A 139 0.43 27.52 -24.17
CA ASN A 139 -0.18 26.35 -24.80
C ASN A 139 0.67 25.10 -24.51
N VAL A 140 0.00 23.96 -24.35
CA VAL A 140 0.63 22.68 -24.05
C VAL A 140 1.03 22.00 -25.35
N LEU A 141 2.30 21.63 -25.46
CA LEU A 141 2.78 20.91 -26.63
C LEU A 141 2.43 19.41 -26.56
N PRO A 142 2.25 18.72 -27.71
CA PRO A 142 1.92 17.29 -27.74
C PRO A 142 2.88 16.39 -26.96
N ASP A 143 4.16 16.73 -26.91
CA ASP A 143 5.22 16.01 -26.19
C ASP A 143 5.23 16.30 -24.67
N GLU A 144 4.55 17.35 -24.22
CA GLU A 144 4.38 17.68 -22.81
C GLU A 144 3.19 16.95 -22.18
N VAL A 145 2.28 16.39 -23.00
CA VAL A 145 1.12 15.64 -22.53
C VAL A 145 1.53 14.27 -22.01
N ILE A 146 1.11 13.97 -20.78
CA ILE A 146 1.49 12.74 -20.08
C ILE A 146 0.33 11.77 -20.05
N ALA A 147 -0.82 12.25 -19.61
CA ALA A 147 -1.97 11.41 -19.33
C ALA A 147 -3.27 12.18 -19.53
N LYS A 148 -4.33 11.44 -19.85
CA LYS A 148 -5.70 11.93 -19.92
C LYS A 148 -6.48 11.34 -18.76
N GLN A 149 -7.21 12.17 -18.04
CA GLN A 149 -8.06 11.71 -16.95
C GLN A 149 -9.15 10.75 -17.47
N VAL A 150 -9.30 9.61 -16.81
CA VAL A 150 -10.20 8.53 -17.25
C VAL A 150 -11.64 9.00 -17.18
N ASN A 151 -12.42 8.81 -18.24
CA ASN A 151 -13.82 9.25 -18.36
C ASN A 151 -14.01 10.78 -18.25
N SER A 152 -12.95 11.57 -18.45
CA SER A 152 -13.08 13.01 -18.67
C SER A 152 -13.51 13.29 -20.10
N GLY A 153 -14.16 14.44 -20.30
CA GLY A 153 -14.68 14.85 -21.60
C GLY A 153 -15.89 15.77 -21.44
N ILE A 154 -16.65 15.88 -22.52
CA ILE A 154 -17.95 16.55 -22.58
C ILE A 154 -18.98 15.52 -23.03
N ASP A 155 -20.14 15.49 -22.40
CA ASP A 155 -21.24 14.60 -22.80
C ASP A 155 -22.00 15.13 -24.03
N GLU A 156 -22.95 14.35 -24.54
CA GLU A 156 -23.78 14.72 -25.70
C GLU A 156 -24.62 16.01 -25.48
N ASN A 157 -24.80 16.43 -24.23
CA ASN A 157 -25.56 17.61 -23.85
C ASN A 157 -24.65 18.83 -23.56
N GLY A 158 -23.34 18.71 -23.80
CA GLY A 158 -22.39 19.79 -23.53
C GLY A 158 -21.93 19.90 -22.07
N LYS A 159 -22.30 18.95 -21.20
CA LYS A 159 -21.91 18.95 -19.79
C LYS A 159 -20.50 18.39 -19.62
N LYS A 160 -19.68 19.10 -18.84
CA LYS A 160 -18.33 18.68 -18.47
C LYS A 160 -18.36 17.41 -17.60
N LEU A 161 -17.45 16.49 -17.88
CA LEU A 161 -17.22 15.29 -17.08
C LEU A 161 -15.88 15.42 -16.35
N THR A 162 -15.92 15.20 -15.02
CA THR A 162 -14.76 15.15 -14.11
C THR A 162 -13.86 13.97 -14.40
N GLY A 163 -14.41 12.89 -14.97
CA GLY A 163 -13.75 11.60 -14.96
C GLY A 163 -13.70 10.92 -13.59
N MET A 164 -12.89 9.86 -13.49
CA MET A 164 -12.77 9.04 -12.28
C MET A 164 -11.96 9.78 -11.21
N LYS A 165 -12.60 10.06 -10.07
CA LYS A 165 -11.95 10.62 -8.88
C LYS A 165 -12.33 9.87 -7.61
N ILE A 166 -11.43 9.90 -6.63
CA ILE A 166 -11.66 9.40 -5.28
C ILE A 166 -11.46 10.58 -4.33
N ALA A 167 -12.58 11.06 -3.77
CA ALA A 167 -12.58 12.22 -2.91
C ALA A 167 -11.72 11.99 -1.64
N ASN A 168 -10.97 12.99 -1.21
CA ASN A 168 -10.12 12.99 0.00
C ASN A 168 -8.98 11.95 0.04
N PHE A 169 -8.86 11.08 -0.96
CA PHE A 169 -7.81 10.06 -0.96
C PHE A 169 -6.44 10.66 -1.31
N GLY A 170 -6.41 11.76 -2.06
CA GLY A 170 -5.19 12.55 -2.28
C GLY A 170 -4.65 13.12 -0.97
N SER A 171 -5.51 13.65 -0.08
CA SER A 171 -5.12 14.11 1.26
C SER A 171 -4.58 12.99 2.13
N ALA A 172 -5.23 11.81 2.11
CA ALA A 172 -4.75 10.64 2.84
C ALA A 172 -3.38 10.17 2.33
N LEU A 173 -3.17 10.18 1.01
CA LEU A 173 -1.89 9.83 0.39
C LEU A 173 -0.80 10.86 0.72
N ASN A 174 -1.12 12.15 0.64
CA ASN A 174 -0.21 13.24 1.03
C ASN A 174 0.19 13.12 2.51
N PHE A 175 -0.77 12.81 3.40
CA PHE A 175 -0.48 12.55 4.81
C PHE A 175 0.43 11.33 4.99
N LEU A 176 0.14 10.21 4.32
CA LEU A 176 0.97 9.00 4.37
C LEU A 176 2.41 9.27 3.88
N GLN A 177 2.58 10.12 2.86
CA GLN A 177 3.88 10.54 2.33
C GLN A 177 4.61 11.55 3.23
N SER A 178 3.89 12.29 4.07
CA SER A 178 4.49 13.22 5.03
C SER A 178 5.37 12.47 6.05
N ARG A 179 6.41 13.12 6.56
CA ARG A 179 7.30 12.54 7.58
C ARG A 179 6.51 12.00 8.79
N THR A 180 5.51 12.75 9.23
CA THR A 180 4.69 12.40 10.40
C THR A 180 3.74 11.24 10.10
N GLY A 181 3.01 11.29 8.98
CA GLY A 181 2.08 10.23 8.62
C GLY A 181 2.79 8.92 8.26
N PHE A 182 3.96 8.98 7.61
CA PHE A 182 4.80 7.80 7.40
C PHE A 182 5.18 7.12 8.72
N MET A 183 5.60 7.89 9.73
CA MET A 183 5.92 7.33 11.04
C MET A 183 4.70 6.67 11.70
N ILE A 184 3.58 7.38 11.76
CA ILE A 184 2.39 6.92 12.49
C ILE A 184 1.71 5.75 11.78
N CYS A 185 1.60 5.79 10.45
CA CYS A 185 0.85 4.80 9.69
C CYS A 185 1.67 3.58 9.26
N ILE A 186 3.01 3.70 9.12
CA ILE A 186 3.87 2.59 8.66
C ILE A 186 4.83 2.16 9.76
N ILE A 187 5.67 3.07 10.28
CA ILE A 187 6.74 2.69 11.24
C ILE A 187 6.16 2.14 12.54
N ILE A 188 5.19 2.82 13.16
CA ILE A 188 4.63 2.39 14.46
C ILE A 188 3.92 1.04 14.35
N PRO A 189 2.99 0.80 13.39
CA PRO A 189 2.35 -0.50 13.24
C PRO A 189 3.35 -1.63 12.95
N LEU A 190 4.37 -1.36 12.14
CA LEU A 190 5.41 -2.34 11.83
C LEU A 190 6.27 -2.64 13.08
N ALA A 191 6.62 -1.64 13.88
CA ALA A 191 7.34 -1.83 15.14
C ALA A 191 6.51 -2.61 16.16
N LEU A 192 5.21 -2.31 16.29
CA LEU A 192 4.30 -3.06 17.17
C LEU A 192 4.17 -4.53 16.74
N PHE A 193 4.01 -4.77 15.43
CA PHE A 193 3.99 -6.12 14.87
C PHE A 193 5.31 -6.85 15.15
N PHE A 194 6.44 -6.17 14.99
CA PHE A 194 7.75 -6.75 15.26
C PHE A 194 7.96 -7.08 16.75
N ILE A 195 7.56 -6.19 17.67
CA ILE A 195 7.60 -6.44 19.12
C ILE A 195 6.71 -7.63 19.49
N TRP A 196 5.49 -7.70 18.94
CA TRP A 196 4.59 -8.82 19.16
C TRP A 196 5.18 -10.14 18.62
N GLN A 197 5.83 -10.10 17.46
CA GLN A 197 6.52 -11.25 16.88
C GLN A 197 7.70 -11.71 17.75
N ILE A 198 8.48 -10.78 18.31
CA ILE A 198 9.56 -11.09 19.28
C ILE A 198 8.96 -11.74 20.52
N TYR A 199 7.91 -11.15 21.10
CA TYR A 199 7.25 -11.72 22.28
C TYR A 199 6.76 -13.14 22.03
N LYS A 200 6.12 -13.38 20.88
CA LYS A 200 5.63 -14.70 20.47
C LYS A 200 6.77 -15.70 20.24
N LEU A 201 7.89 -15.24 19.69
CA LEU A 201 9.07 -16.07 19.50
C LEU A 201 9.67 -16.46 20.87
N ILE A 202 9.88 -15.50 21.77
CA ILE A 202 10.40 -15.76 23.12
C ILE A 202 9.48 -16.72 23.87
N SER A 203 8.15 -16.51 23.82
CA SER A 203 7.20 -17.39 24.50
C SER A 203 7.23 -18.80 23.92
N MET A 204 7.32 -18.96 22.59
CA MET A 204 7.49 -20.27 21.94
C MET A 204 8.77 -20.99 22.40
N PHE A 205 9.91 -20.27 22.46
CA PHE A 205 11.16 -20.83 22.95
C PHE A 205 11.10 -21.18 24.45
N MET A 206 10.44 -20.36 25.27
CA MET A 206 10.24 -20.64 26.68
C MET A 206 9.37 -21.87 26.90
N THR A 207 8.26 -22.02 26.17
CA THR A 207 7.39 -23.20 26.24
C THR A 207 8.14 -24.45 25.80
N ALA A 208 8.87 -24.40 24.67
CA ALA A 208 9.68 -25.52 24.21
C ALA A 208 10.77 -25.92 25.22
N LYS A 209 11.42 -24.93 25.85
CA LYS A 209 12.43 -25.19 26.89
C LYS A 209 11.78 -25.76 28.15
N ALA A 210 10.65 -25.23 28.61
CA ALA A 210 9.92 -25.74 29.76
C ALA A 210 9.43 -27.18 29.56
N GLU A 211 8.93 -27.50 28.37
CA GLU A 211 8.49 -28.84 28.00
C GLU A 211 9.67 -29.83 27.95
N SER A 212 10.83 -29.39 27.42
CA SER A 212 12.06 -30.19 27.46
C SER A 212 12.59 -30.42 28.88
N LEU A 213 12.49 -29.42 29.77
CA LEU A 213 12.95 -29.55 31.16
C LEU A 213 12.03 -30.45 31.97
N ALA A 214 10.71 -30.30 31.79
CA ALA A 214 9.72 -31.13 32.45
C ALA A 214 9.82 -32.60 32.02
N GLY A 215 10.04 -32.87 30.73
CA GLY A 215 10.27 -34.23 30.23
C GLY A 215 11.54 -34.89 30.79
N ASN A 216 12.64 -34.13 30.92
CA ASN A 216 13.88 -34.66 31.51
C ASN A 216 13.77 -34.90 33.03
N ILE A 217 13.09 -34.02 33.76
CA ILE A 217 12.90 -34.15 35.22
C ILE A 217 11.97 -35.33 35.54
N ASP A 218 10.93 -35.56 34.75
CA ASP A 218 9.98 -36.68 34.95
C ASP A 218 10.63 -38.05 34.69
N GLU A 219 11.44 -38.17 33.63
CA GLU A 219 12.21 -39.40 33.34
C GLU A 219 13.24 -39.71 34.45
N GLU A 220 13.99 -38.72 34.91
CA GLU A 220 14.99 -38.92 35.97
C GLU A 220 14.32 -39.26 37.32
N SER A 221 13.17 -38.64 37.62
CA SER A 221 12.41 -38.93 38.84
C SER A 221 11.80 -40.34 38.81
N LYS A 222 11.29 -40.80 37.67
CA LYS A 222 10.78 -42.16 37.50
C LYS A 222 11.87 -43.21 37.69
N GLN A 223 13.07 -42.96 37.13
CA GLN A 223 14.20 -43.88 37.26
C GLN A 223 14.64 -44.04 38.73
N ARG A 224 14.72 -42.94 39.48
CA ARG A 224 15.09 -42.98 40.91
C ARG A 224 14.11 -43.79 41.76
N VAL A 225 12.80 -43.61 41.55
CA VAL A 225 11.76 -44.36 42.28
C VAL A 225 11.83 -45.85 41.96
N ILE A 226 12.05 -46.22 40.69
CA ILE A 226 12.20 -47.62 40.27
C ILE A 226 13.44 -48.25 40.88
N GLU A 227 14.57 -47.54 40.92
CA GLU A 227 15.82 -48.03 41.49
C GLU A 227 15.73 -48.21 43.01
N GLU A 228 15.10 -47.27 43.71
CA GLU A 228 14.84 -47.37 45.15
C GLU A 228 13.92 -48.55 45.48
N TYR A 229 12.86 -48.76 44.68
CA TYR A 229 11.97 -49.90 44.81
C TYR A 229 12.67 -51.26 44.54
N LEU A 230 13.53 -51.32 43.53
CA LEU A 230 14.34 -52.50 43.23
C LEU A 230 15.38 -52.78 44.32
N ALA A 231 16.00 -51.74 44.88
CA ALA A 231 16.94 -51.87 45.98
C ALA A 231 16.25 -52.35 47.26
N GLN A 232 15.02 -51.89 47.50
CA GLN A 232 14.21 -52.32 48.64
C GLN A 232 13.77 -53.78 48.48
N GLN A 233 13.30 -54.20 47.31
CA GLN A 233 13.01 -55.61 47.03
C GLN A 233 14.24 -56.51 47.16
N LYS A 234 15.41 -56.05 46.72
CA LYS A 234 16.66 -56.81 46.90
C LYS A 234 17.05 -56.94 48.36
N LYS A 235 16.88 -55.89 49.16
CA LYS A 235 17.11 -55.94 50.62
C LYS A 235 16.13 -56.88 51.30
N GLU A 236 14.85 -56.81 50.96
CA GLU A 236 13.81 -57.71 51.48
C GLU A 236 14.05 -59.17 51.04
N GLN A 237 14.52 -59.40 49.81
CA GLN A 237 14.93 -60.73 49.35
C GLN A 237 16.18 -61.24 50.06
N GLU A 238 17.22 -60.41 50.21
CA GLU A 238 18.44 -60.77 50.94
C GLU A 238 18.20 -61.01 52.43
N GLU A 239 17.24 -60.30 53.05
CA GLU A 239 16.78 -60.56 54.42
C GLU A 239 16.01 -61.89 54.47
N SER A 240 15.09 -62.14 53.54
CA SER A 240 14.35 -63.41 53.46
C SER A 240 15.21 -64.65 53.14
N ASP A 241 16.29 -64.46 52.38
CA ASP A 241 17.26 -65.52 52.03
C ASP A 241 18.25 -65.80 53.16
N LYS A 242 18.50 -64.82 54.04
CA LYS A 242 19.28 -65.03 55.27
C LYS A 242 18.45 -65.74 56.34
N GLU A 243 17.17 -65.36 56.48
CA GLU A 243 16.24 -65.99 57.41
C GLU A 243 15.98 -67.47 57.04
N ASN A 244 15.92 -67.82 55.76
CA ASN A 244 15.79 -69.21 55.28
C ASN A 244 17.06 -70.08 55.41
N LYS A 245 18.23 -69.49 55.70
CA LYS A 245 19.50 -70.23 55.86
C LYS A 245 19.85 -70.52 57.33
N GLU A 246 19.23 -69.84 58.29
CA GLU A 246 19.44 -70.10 59.73
C GLU A 246 18.52 -71.21 60.27
N ASP A 247 17.50 -71.64 59.51
CA ASP A 247 16.50 -72.66 59.91
C ASP A 247 16.76 -74.08 59.33
N LYS A 248 17.99 -74.38 58.90
CA LYS A 248 18.43 -75.71 58.41
C LYS A 248 19.73 -76.18 59.08
#